data_AF-A0A4R6LKV2-F1
#
_entry.id   AF-A0A4R6LKV2-F1
#
_cell.length_a   1.000
_cell.length_b   1.000
_cell.length_c   1.000
_cell.angle_alpha   90.00
_cell.angle_beta   90.00
_cell.angle_gamma   90.00
#
_symmetry.space_group_name_H-M   'P 1'
#
loop_
_entity.id
_entity.type
_entity.pdbx_description
1 polymer ?
#
loop_
_entity_poly.entity_id
_entity_poly.type
_entity_poly.pdbx_seq_one_letter_code
_entity_poly.pdbx_strand_id
1 'polypeptide(L)'
;MTKQFEVGASYQAKNYRDSGYNFPKGEYHLKIIQEGFPEKPVNDEEQLVIAEEQWLDGLEGTDQYKTDLEGNWYYFEFPLNDEGVEYMWIPESVVFDVFE
;
A
#
# COMPACT_ATOMS: atom_id res chain seq x y z
N MET A 1 4.50 -10.39 17.48
CA MET A 1 4.60 -8.93 17.72
C MET A 1 3.88 -8.29 16.56
N THR A 2 2.83 -7.50 16.80
CA THR A 2 2.20 -6.71 15.74
C THR A 2 3.21 -5.63 15.35
N LYS A 3 3.69 -5.65 14.11
CA LYS A 3 4.48 -4.53 13.59
C LYS A 3 3.61 -3.28 13.65
N GLN A 4 4.14 -2.20 14.21
CA GLN A 4 3.47 -0.90 14.17
C GLN A 4 4.23 -0.04 13.19
N PHE A 5 3.54 0.37 12.13
CA PHE A 5 4.02 1.36 11.19
C PHE A 5 3.65 2.75 11.71
N GLU A 6 4.51 3.73 11.48
CA GLU A 6 4.41 5.08 12.03
C GLU A 6 4.39 6.11 10.90
N VAL A 7 3.40 7.00 10.93
CA VAL A 7 3.31 8.12 9.98
C VAL A 7 4.53 9.03 10.16
N GLY A 8 5.20 9.35 9.05
CA GLY A 8 6.43 10.13 9.00
C GLY A 8 7.71 9.30 8.99
N ALA A 9 7.63 7.98 9.22
CA ALA A 9 8.76 7.08 9.09
C ALA A 9 9.00 6.64 7.63
N SER A 10 10.23 6.22 7.36
CA SER A 10 10.64 5.60 6.10
C SER A 10 10.80 4.09 6.25
N TYR A 11 10.47 3.35 5.21
CA TYR A 11 10.59 1.90 5.16
C TYR A 11 11.28 1.45 3.88
N GLN A 12 11.87 0.26 3.93
CA GLN A 12 12.42 -0.41 2.74
C GLN A 12 11.56 -1.62 2.40
N ALA A 13 11.24 -1.77 1.12
CA ALA A 13 10.59 -2.98 0.63
C ALA A 13 11.58 -4.15 0.64
N LYS A 14 11.12 -5.30 1.13
CA LYS A 14 11.81 -6.58 0.93
C LYS A 14 11.90 -6.89 -0.56
N ASN A 15 12.86 -7.72 -0.92
CA ASN A 15 12.98 -8.17 -2.31
C ASN A 15 11.85 -9.17 -2.66
N TYR A 16 11.61 -9.36 -3.97
CA TYR A 16 10.56 -10.24 -4.50
C TYR A 16 10.58 -11.66 -3.92
N ARG A 17 11.76 -12.22 -3.64
CA ARG A 17 11.85 -13.59 -3.10
C ARG A 17 11.28 -13.70 -1.69
N ASP A 18 11.33 -12.62 -0.94
CA ASP A 18 10.95 -12.59 0.48
C ASP A 18 9.53 -12.07 0.69
N SER A 19 9.03 -11.19 -0.18
CA SER A 19 7.66 -10.64 -0.09
C SER A 19 6.68 -11.22 -1.12
N GLY A 20 7.16 -11.72 -2.26
CA GLY A 20 6.30 -12.06 -3.40
C GLY A 20 5.87 -10.85 -4.25
N TYR A 21 6.31 -9.64 -3.90
CA TYR A 21 5.96 -8.39 -4.60
C TYR A 21 7.19 -7.72 -5.22
N ASN A 22 7.01 -7.08 -6.37
CA ASN A 22 8.09 -6.40 -7.09
C ASN A 22 8.03 -4.88 -6.86
N PHE A 23 8.25 -4.45 -5.63
CA PHE A 23 8.36 -3.02 -5.30
C PHE A 23 9.72 -2.46 -5.75
N PRO A 24 9.75 -1.26 -6.34
CA PRO A 24 10.99 -0.54 -6.63
C PRO A 24 11.94 -0.48 -5.41
N LYS A 25 13.25 -0.50 -5.66
CA LYS A 25 14.22 -0.30 -4.57
C LYS A 25 14.25 1.17 -4.18
N GLY A 26 14.14 1.44 -2.88
CA GLY A 26 14.33 2.77 -2.32
C GLY A 26 13.70 2.92 -0.94
N GLU A 27 13.67 4.15 -0.45
CA GLU A 27 12.94 4.51 0.77
C GLU A 27 11.51 4.92 0.41
N TYR A 28 10.56 4.32 1.13
CA TYR A 28 9.14 4.61 1.05
C TYR A 28 8.74 5.40 2.29
N HIS A 29 8.17 6.59 2.14
CA HIS A 29 7.78 7.42 3.28
C HIS A 29 6.29 7.28 3.57
N LEU A 30 5.94 6.82 4.77
CA LEU A 30 4.55 6.66 5.16
C LEU A 30 3.93 8.02 5.51
N LYS A 31 2.89 8.42 4.78
CA LYS A 31 2.23 9.73 4.94
C LYS A 31 0.93 9.65 5.71
N ILE A 32 0.14 8.60 5.50
CA ILE A 32 -1.20 8.45 6.08
C ILE A 32 -1.45 6.97 6.41
N ILE A 33 -2.12 6.73 7.53
CA ILE A 33 -2.78 5.46 7.83
C ILE A 33 -4.26 5.78 8.01
N GLN A 34 -5.12 5.04 7.34
CA GLN A 34 -6.57 5.19 7.42
C GLN A 34 -7.25 3.84 7.62
N GLU A 35 -8.25 3.78 8.50
CA GLU A 35 -9.11 2.60 8.63
C GLU A 35 -10.08 2.53 7.45
N GLY A 36 -10.12 1.37 6.79
CA GLY A 36 -10.93 1.13 5.60
C GLY A 36 -10.37 1.78 4.33
N PHE A 37 -10.86 1.30 3.18
CA PHE A 37 -10.48 1.86 1.89
C PHE A 37 -10.80 3.37 1.81
N PRO A 38 -9.88 4.21 1.30
CA PRO A 38 -10.06 5.65 1.25
C PRO A 38 -11.25 6.09 0.40
N GLU A 39 -12.18 6.85 1.01
CA GLU A 39 -13.35 7.42 0.32
C GLU A 39 -13.03 8.65 -0.56
N LYS A 40 -11.87 9.28 -0.34
CA LYS A 40 -11.46 10.51 -1.04
C LYS A 40 -10.01 10.44 -1.47
N PRO A 41 -9.69 10.96 -2.66
CA PRO A 41 -8.31 11.10 -3.07
C PRO A 41 -7.57 12.14 -2.19
N VAL A 42 -6.26 11.99 -2.13
CA VAL A 42 -5.34 12.87 -1.40
C VAL A 42 -4.72 13.84 -2.39
N ASN A 43 -4.16 13.31 -3.48
CA ASN A 43 -3.51 14.10 -4.52
C ASN A 43 -4.32 14.13 -5.82
N ASP A 44 -4.75 12.96 -6.31
CA ASP A 44 -5.45 12.84 -7.59
C ASP A 44 -6.52 11.74 -7.54
N GLU A 45 -7.60 11.87 -8.32
CA GLU A 45 -8.71 10.91 -8.36
C GLU A 45 -8.28 9.52 -8.85
N GLU A 46 -7.31 9.43 -9.77
CA GLU A 46 -6.81 8.17 -10.32
C GLU A 46 -6.14 7.30 -9.25
N GLN A 47 -5.66 7.90 -8.14
CA GLN A 47 -4.97 7.14 -7.09
C GLN A 47 -5.87 6.06 -6.46
N LEU A 48 -7.17 6.33 -6.35
CA LEU A 48 -8.12 5.39 -5.74
C LEU A 48 -8.44 4.27 -6.71
N VAL A 49 -8.62 4.61 -8.00
CA VAL A 49 -8.83 3.65 -9.08
C VAL A 49 -7.64 2.70 -9.16
N ILE A 50 -6.41 3.22 -9.16
CA ILE A 50 -5.18 2.41 -9.18
C ILE A 50 -5.10 1.51 -7.95
N ALA A 51 -5.44 2.00 -6.75
CA ALA A 51 -5.39 1.19 -5.54
C ALA A 51 -6.42 0.04 -5.56
N GLU A 52 -7.62 0.30 -6.08
CA GLU A 52 -8.65 -0.72 -6.24
C GLU A 52 -8.24 -1.75 -7.30
N GLU A 53 -7.85 -1.31 -8.48
CA GLU A 53 -7.38 -2.19 -9.57
C GLU A 53 -6.18 -3.04 -9.15
N GLN A 54 -5.26 -2.48 -8.37
CA GLN A 54 -4.02 -3.16 -8.07
C GLN A 54 -4.11 -4.16 -6.92
N TRP A 55 -4.99 -3.91 -5.95
CA TRP A 55 -5.04 -4.68 -4.70
C TRP A 55 -6.36 -5.41 -4.47
N LEU A 56 -7.46 -4.98 -5.09
CA LEU A 56 -8.80 -5.52 -4.83
C LEU A 56 -9.40 -6.24 -6.03
N ASP A 57 -9.05 -5.85 -7.27
CA ASP A 57 -9.58 -6.47 -8.49
C ASP A 57 -9.27 -7.97 -8.54
N GLY A 58 -10.31 -8.77 -8.82
CA GLY A 58 -10.24 -10.23 -8.87
C GLY A 58 -10.32 -10.93 -7.51
N LEU A 59 -10.42 -10.18 -6.40
CA LEU A 59 -10.66 -10.73 -5.06
C LEU A 59 -12.14 -10.68 -4.65
N GLU A 60 -13.03 -10.16 -5.50
CA GLU A 60 -14.42 -9.92 -5.16
C GLU A 60 -15.12 -11.20 -4.65
N GLY A 61 -15.76 -11.10 -3.49
CA GLY A 61 -16.45 -12.21 -2.85
C GLY A 61 -15.55 -13.15 -2.04
N THR A 62 -14.26 -12.86 -1.91
CA THR A 62 -13.34 -13.57 -1.00
C THR A 62 -13.29 -12.92 0.38
N ASP A 63 -12.87 -13.68 1.39
CA ASP A 63 -12.60 -13.14 2.72
C ASP A 63 -11.45 -12.12 2.72
N GLN A 64 -10.49 -12.27 1.79
CA GLN A 64 -9.36 -11.37 1.62
C GLN A 64 -9.83 -9.98 1.18
N TYR A 65 -10.72 -9.91 0.18
CA TYR A 65 -11.29 -8.63 -0.27
C TYR A 65 -11.97 -7.88 0.88
N LYS A 66 -12.77 -8.57 1.69
CA LYS A 66 -13.40 -7.95 2.86
C LYS A 66 -12.37 -7.47 3.87
N THR A 67 -11.35 -8.29 4.15
CA THR A 67 -10.26 -7.95 5.07
C THR A 67 -9.49 -6.73 4.62
N ASP A 68 -9.14 -6.65 3.33
CA ASP A 68 -8.41 -5.51 2.78
C ASP A 68 -9.30 -4.27 2.72
N LEU A 69 -10.56 -4.40 2.32
CA LEU A 69 -11.49 -3.26 2.24
C LEU A 69 -11.77 -2.62 3.62
N GLU A 70 -11.91 -3.44 4.67
CA GLU A 70 -12.22 -2.97 6.04
C GLU A 70 -10.95 -2.67 6.87
N GLY A 71 -9.82 -3.27 6.52
CA GLY A 71 -8.55 -3.13 7.22
C GLY A 71 -7.89 -1.76 7.03
N ASN A 72 -6.73 -1.56 7.65
CA ASN A 72 -6.00 -0.31 7.48
C ASN A 72 -5.42 -0.21 6.07
N TRP A 73 -5.44 1.00 5.53
CA TRP A 73 -4.75 1.40 4.30
C TRP A 73 -3.65 2.40 4.61
N TYR A 74 -2.55 2.26 3.89
CA TYR A 74 -1.32 3.00 4.11
C TYR A 74 -0.98 3.79 2.85
N TYR A 75 -0.84 5.10 2.97
CA TYR A 75 -0.47 5.97 1.87
C TYR A 75 1.03 6.24 1.90
N PHE A 76 1.75 5.68 0.94
CA PHE A 76 3.19 5.86 0.82
C PHE A 76 3.54 6.85 -0.27
N GLU A 77 4.51 7.70 0.01
CA GLU A 77 5.34 8.34 -1.02
C GLU A 77 6.38 7.33 -1.48
N PHE A 78 6.41 7.07 -2.79
CA PHE A 78 7.30 6.10 -3.42
C PHE A 78 8.69 6.71 -3.61
N PRO A 79 9.74 5.87 -3.63
CA PRO A 79 11.04 6.32 -4.09
C PRO A 79 10.94 6.75 -5.56
N LEU A 80 11.80 7.68 -5.97
CA LEU A 80 11.97 8.06 -7.38
C LEU A 80 12.11 6.80 -8.23
N ASN A 81 11.16 6.59 -9.13
CA ASN A 81 11.09 5.44 -10.01
C ASN A 81 10.79 5.88 -11.45
N ASP A 82 11.19 5.04 -12.40
CA ASP A 82 10.99 5.30 -13.83
C ASP A 82 9.53 5.09 -14.27
N GLU A 83 8.67 4.59 -13.38
CA GLU A 83 7.24 4.33 -13.63
C GLU A 83 6.37 5.57 -13.38
N GLY A 84 6.93 6.63 -12.78
CA GLY A 84 6.21 7.88 -12.52
C GLY A 84 5.19 7.80 -11.38
N VAL A 85 5.19 6.72 -10.60
CA VAL A 85 4.31 6.58 -9.44
C VAL A 85 4.93 7.31 -8.26
N GLU A 86 4.36 8.44 -7.87
CA GLU A 86 4.85 9.22 -6.73
C GLU A 86 4.20 8.78 -5.41
N TYR A 87 2.94 8.34 -5.44
CA TYR A 87 2.19 7.95 -4.25
C TYR A 87 1.24 6.78 -4.52
N MET A 88 1.01 5.94 -3.53
CA MET A 88 0.06 4.83 -3.64
C MET A 88 -0.53 4.46 -2.28
N TRP A 89 -1.81 4.06 -2.31
CA TRP A 89 -2.47 3.39 -1.20
C TRP A 89 -2.23 1.89 -1.26
N ILE A 90 -1.87 1.29 -0.12
CA ILE A 90 -1.55 -0.13 -0.01
C ILE A 90 -2.29 -0.70 1.20
N PRO A 91 -3.00 -1.84 1.09
CA PRO A 91 -3.70 -2.44 2.21
C PRO A 91 -2.74 -3.06 3.23
N GLU A 92 -3.17 -3.17 4.48
CA GLU A 92 -2.37 -3.65 5.59
C GLU A 92 -1.71 -5.01 5.33
N SER A 93 -2.45 -5.95 4.75
CA SER A 93 -1.97 -7.28 4.41
C SER A 93 -0.67 -7.21 3.59
N VAL A 94 -0.69 -6.44 2.51
CA VAL A 94 0.46 -6.22 1.61
C VAL A 94 1.57 -5.46 2.33
N VAL A 95 1.25 -4.44 3.13
CA VAL A 95 2.26 -3.66 3.86
C VAL A 95 3.10 -4.54 4.78
N PHE A 96 2.47 -5.48 5.49
CA PHE A 96 3.15 -6.39 6.40
C PHE A 96 4.03 -7.43 5.67
N ASP A 97 3.60 -7.84 4.48
CA ASP A 97 4.37 -8.75 3.63
C ASP A 97 5.57 -8.03 2.99
N VAL A 98 5.39 -6.78 2.56
CA VAL A 98 6.38 -6.02 1.78
C VAL A 98 7.40 -5.31 2.65
N PHE A 99 7.00 -4.63 3.73
CA PHE A 99 7.87 -3.68 4.43
C PHE A 99 8.45 -4.24 5.74
N GLU A 100 9.68 -3.81 6.06
CA GLU A 100 10.37 -4.14 7.30
C GLU A 100 10.22 -3.14 8.42
#